data_AF-A0A7R9NFX8-F1
#
_entry.id   AF-A0A7R9NFX8-F1
#
_cell.length_a   1.000
_cell.length_b   1.000
_cell.length_c   1.000
_cell.angle_alpha   90.00
_cell.angle_beta   90.00
_cell.angle_gamma   90.00
#
_symmetry.space_group_name_H-M   'P 1'
#
loop_
_entity.id
_entity.type
_entity.pdbx_description
1 polymer ?
#
loop_
_entity_poly.entity_id
_entity_poly.type
_entity_poly.pdbx_seq_one_letter_code
_entity_poly.pdbx_strand_id
1 'polypeptide(L)'
;MMLNMYLLILFMMVSIMLFTPILMSMLMKKWMDKTSSFECGMNLCMNPRKPFSLRFFLLMILFIVFDLEIALILAMPAIYSWSVKMSMFLTLFITILFTGLMYEWTEGSLNWKS
;
A
#
# COMPACT_ATOMS: atom_id res chain seq x y z
N MET A 1 18.64 19.08 14.68
CA MET A 1 18.84 18.47 16.01
C MET A 1 17.51 18.07 16.66
N MET A 2 16.53 18.98 16.81
CA MET A 2 15.21 18.67 17.37
C MET A 2 14.43 17.56 16.64
N LEU A 3 14.47 17.54 15.30
CA LEU A 3 13.84 16.48 14.50
C LEU A 3 14.43 15.09 14.77
N ASN A 4 15.76 14.99 14.86
CA ASN A 4 16.44 13.72 15.15
C ASN A 4 16.07 13.21 16.55
N MET A 5 15.91 14.11 17.52
CA MET A 5 15.46 13.74 18.87
C MET A 5 14.03 13.21 18.85
N TYR A 6 13.13 13.85 18.10
CA TYR A 6 11.75 13.38 17.95
C TYR A 6 11.67 12.00 17.28
N LEU A 7 12.43 11.79 16.20
CA LEU A 7 12.50 10.49 15.52
C LEU A 7 13.04 9.39 16.45
N LEU A 8 14.05 9.71 17.27
CA LEU A 8 14.61 8.76 18.22
C LEU A 8 13.60 8.40 19.32
N ILE A 9 12.85 9.38 19.84
CA ILE A 9 11.79 9.13 20.83
C ILE A 9 10.70 8.23 20.24
N LEU A 10 10.24 8.50 19.00
CA LEU A 10 9.24 7.68 18.33
C LEU A 10 9.73 6.23 18.13
N PHE A 11 10.97 6.06 17.68
CA PHE A 11 11.55 4.74 17.48
C PHE A 11 11.61 3.93 18.80
N MET A 12 11.98 4.60 19.90
CA MET A 12 12.02 3.96 21.22
C MET A 12 10.62 3.60 21.72
N MET A 13 9.60 4.42 21.46
CA MET A 13 8.21 4.10 21.83
C MET A 13 7.71 2.87 21.08
N VAL A 14 7.90 2.83 19.76
CA VAL A 14 7.48 1.69 18.92
C VAL A 14 8.22 0.41 19.31
N SER A 15 9.52 0.49 19.60
CA SER A 15 10.27 -0.70 20.02
C SER A 15 9.78 -1.23 21.36
N ILE A 16 9.52 -0.38 22.36
CA ILE A 16 8.96 -0.81 23.65
C ILE A 16 7.60 -1.49 23.46
N MET A 17 6.72 -0.93 22.62
CA MET A 17 5.40 -1.52 22.32
C MET A 17 5.52 -2.91 21.68
N LEU A 18 6.54 -3.14 20.84
CA LEU A 18 6.77 -4.44 20.22
C LEU A 18 7.49 -5.45 21.15
N PHE A 19 8.40 -4.98 22.01
CA PHE A 19 9.15 -5.85 22.91
C PHE A 19 8.35 -6.34 24.11
N THR A 20 7.44 -5.53 24.65
CA THR A 20 6.61 -5.89 25.80
C THR A 20 5.81 -7.19 25.62
N PRO A 21 5.08 -7.46 24.51
CA PRO A 21 4.36 -8.72 24.33
C PRO A 21 5.29 -9.92 24.15
N ILE A 22 6.47 -9.72 23.56
CA ILE A 22 7.48 -10.78 23.38
C ILE A 22 8.03 -11.19 24.75
N LEU A 23 8.37 -10.23 25.60
CA LEU A 23 8.87 -10.47 26.96
C LEU A 23 7.81 -11.17 27.81
N MET A 24 6.57 -10.70 27.75
CA MET A 24 5.44 -11.34 28.42
C MET A 24 5.21 -12.77 27.90
N SER A 25 5.31 -13.00 26.60
CA SER A 25 5.17 -14.33 26.00
C SER A 25 6.24 -15.31 26.48
N MET A 26 7.48 -14.86 26.69
CA MET A 26 8.56 -15.70 27.23
C MET A 26 8.34 -16.07 28.70
N LEU A 27 7.76 -15.16 29.48
CA LEU A 27 7.47 -15.37 30.90
C LEU A 27 6.24 -16.27 31.12
N MET A 28 5.33 -16.35 30.15
CA MET A 28 4.14 -17.19 30.23
C MET A 28 4.43 -18.64 29.81
N LYS A 29 3.87 -19.61 30.54
CA LYS A 29 3.91 -21.03 30.16
C LYS A 29 3.25 -21.22 28.80
N LYS A 30 3.97 -21.79 27.83
CA LYS A 30 3.44 -22.15 26.50
C LYS A 30 2.46 -23.32 26.65
N TRP A 31 1.19 -23.08 26.33
CA TRP A 31 0.17 -24.11 26.25
C TRP A 31 0.13 -24.63 24.81
N MET A 32 0.12 -25.96 24.61
CA MET A 32 0.19 -26.59 23.28
C MET A 32 -0.91 -26.08 22.33
N ASP A 33 -2.12 -25.85 22.85
CA ASP A 33 -3.27 -25.36 22.07
C ASP A 33 -3.16 -23.89 21.64
N LYS A 34 -2.21 -23.13 22.21
CA LYS A 34 -1.90 -21.75 21.74
C LYS A 34 -0.91 -21.75 20.57
N THR A 35 -0.30 -22.89 20.25
CA THR A 35 0.69 -23.04 19.16
C THR A 35 0.12 -23.68 17.91
N SER A 36 -1.11 -24.21 17.96
CA SER A 36 -1.86 -24.70 16.80
C SER A 36 -2.60 -23.56 16.09
N SER A 37 -2.91 -23.76 14.81
CA SER A 37 -3.73 -22.82 14.04
C SER A 37 -5.15 -22.77 14.60
N PHE A 38 -5.64 -21.56 14.90
CA PHE A 38 -7.03 -21.35 15.32
C PHE A 38 -7.96 -21.38 14.11
N GLU A 39 -8.23 -22.59 13.61
CA GLU A 39 -8.99 -22.81 12.38
C GLU A 39 -10.20 -23.70 12.63
N CYS A 40 -11.15 -23.31 13.50
CA CYS A 40 -12.46 -23.97 13.64
C CYS A 40 -12.46 -25.53 13.67
N GLY A 41 -11.35 -26.19 14.06
CA GLY A 41 -11.18 -27.65 14.04
C GLY A 41 -10.75 -28.30 12.71
N MET A 42 -10.37 -27.54 11.67
CA MET A 42 -9.92 -28.07 10.38
C MET A 42 -8.45 -27.75 10.13
N ASN A 43 -7.62 -28.78 9.96
CA ASN A 43 -6.26 -28.60 9.46
C ASN A 43 -6.34 -28.18 7.99
N LEU A 44 -5.95 -26.94 7.70
CA LEU A 44 -5.81 -26.45 6.35
C LEU A 44 -4.78 -27.29 5.57
N CYS A 45 -5.25 -28.22 4.74
CA CYS A 45 -4.52 -28.65 3.54
C CYS A 45 -4.53 -27.51 2.52
N MET A 46 -3.88 -26.39 2.85
CA MET A 46 -3.71 -25.28 1.94
C MET A 46 -2.67 -25.66 0.90
N ASN A 47 -3.14 -26.01 -0.30
CA ASN A 47 -2.26 -26.14 -1.43
C ASN A 47 -1.63 -24.75 -1.69
N PRO A 48 -0.31 -24.57 -1.55
CA PRO A 48 0.34 -23.25 -1.66
C PRO A 48 0.27 -22.67 -3.08
N ARG A 49 -0.17 -23.47 -4.05
CA ARG A 49 -0.34 -23.13 -5.47
C ARG A 49 -1.80 -22.86 -5.81
N LYS A 50 -2.50 -22.04 -5.02
CA LYS A 50 -3.79 -21.51 -5.48
C LYS A 50 -3.54 -20.54 -6.63
N PRO A 51 -4.33 -20.58 -7.71
CA PRO A 51 -4.16 -19.66 -8.83
C PRO A 51 -4.32 -18.23 -8.32
N PHE A 52 -3.34 -17.39 -8.64
CA PHE A 52 -3.38 -15.96 -8.34
C PHE A 52 -4.44 -15.29 -9.21
N SER A 53 -5.24 -14.40 -8.64
CA SER A 53 -6.25 -13.69 -9.40
C SER A 53 -5.61 -12.60 -10.25
N LEU A 54 -5.75 -12.70 -11.58
CA LEU A 54 -5.29 -11.70 -12.54
C LEU A 54 -5.87 -10.30 -12.28
N ARG A 55 -7.02 -10.20 -11.61
CA ARG A 55 -7.62 -8.91 -11.25
C ARG A 55 -6.76 -8.09 -10.27
N PHE A 56 -6.17 -8.73 -9.25
CA PHE A 56 -5.24 -8.04 -8.35
C PHE A 56 -3.93 -7.65 -9.07
N PHE A 57 -3.51 -8.45 -10.05
CA PHE A 57 -2.35 -8.09 -10.89
C PHE A 57 -2.60 -6.81 -11.69
N LEU A 58 -3.75 -6.71 -12.35
CA LEU A 58 -4.12 -5.53 -13.14
C LEU A 58 -4.22 -4.28 -12.26
N LEU A 59 -4.80 -4.40 -11.06
CA LEU A 59 -4.87 -3.29 -10.11
C LEU A 59 -3.48 -2.83 -9.66
N MET A 60 -2.52 -3.75 -9.48
CA MET A 60 -1.15 -3.42 -9.13
C MET A 60 -0.46 -2.63 -10.26
N ILE A 61 -0.61 -3.06 -11.51
CA ILE A 61 -0.03 -2.34 -12.66
C ILE A 61 -0.62 -0.94 -12.77
N LEU A 62 -1.95 -0.85 -12.68
CA LEU A 62 -2.68 0.41 -12.70
C LEU A 62 -2.18 1.35 -11.60
N PHE A 63 -2.02 0.85 -10.37
CA PHE A 63 -1.48 1.61 -9.26
C PHE A 63 -0.06 2.13 -9.53
N ILE A 64 0.84 1.29 -10.08
CA ILE A 64 2.22 1.69 -10.39
C ILE A 64 2.25 2.82 -11.43
N VAL A 65 1.44 2.73 -12.48
CA VAL A 65 1.39 3.74 -13.53
C VAL A 65 0.87 5.07 -12.95
N PHE A 66 -0.26 5.04 -12.23
CA PHE A 66 -0.82 6.25 -11.63
C PHE A 66 0.09 6.87 -10.56
N ASP A 67 0.82 6.07 -9.76
CA ASP A 67 1.74 6.58 -8.75
C ASP A 67 2.93 7.32 -9.40
N LEU A 68 3.45 6.79 -10.51
CA LEU A 68 4.48 7.46 -11.31
C LEU A 68 3.98 8.80 -11.87
N GLU A 69 2.75 8.82 -12.39
CA GLU A 69 2.16 10.03 -12.98
C GLU A 69 1.86 11.11 -11.92
N ILE A 70 1.42 10.71 -10.72
CA ILE A 70 1.25 11.63 -9.58
C ILE A 70 2.59 12.19 -9.13
N ALA A 71 3.64 11.36 -9.07
CA ALA A 71 4.99 11.83 -8.74
C ALA A 71 5.48 12.90 -9.73
N LEU A 72 5.19 12.74 -11.02
CA LEU A 72 5.47 13.75 -12.04
C LEU A 72 4.68 15.04 -11.79
N ILE A 73 3.38 14.96 -11.52
CA ILE A 73 2.55 16.15 -11.22
C ILE A 73 3.10 16.90 -10.01
N LEU A 74 3.55 16.20 -8.97
CA LEU A 74 4.06 16.81 -7.75
C LEU A 74 5.41 17.51 -7.96
N ALA A 75 6.30 16.92 -8.76
CA ALA A 75 7.62 17.49 -9.04
C ALA A 75 7.58 18.73 -9.94
N MET A 76 6.59 18.80 -10.84
CA MET A 76 6.49 19.81 -11.89
C MET A 76 6.43 21.28 -11.36
N PRO A 77 5.57 21.64 -10.39
CA PRO A 77 5.56 22.98 -9.78
C PRO A 77 6.82 23.31 -8.97
N ALA A 78 7.59 22.31 -8.53
CA ALA A 78 8.83 22.54 -7.79
C ALA A 78 9.99 22.95 -8.72
N ILE A 79 9.95 22.56 -10.00
CA ILE A 79 11.01 22.81 -10.99
C ILE A 79 10.72 24.08 -11.80
N TYR A 80 9.46 24.31 -12.17
CA TYR A 80 9.06 25.40 -13.04
C TYR A 80 8.28 26.48 -12.29
N SER A 81 8.54 27.75 -12.63
CA SER A 81 7.72 28.85 -12.14
C SER A 81 6.29 28.77 -12.69
N TRP A 82 5.34 29.20 -11.87
CA TRP A 82 3.94 29.23 -12.27
C TRP A 82 3.75 30.15 -13.47
N SER A 83 3.32 29.58 -14.59
CA SER A 83 3.08 30.30 -15.83
C SER A 83 1.85 29.72 -16.54
N VAL A 84 1.22 30.53 -17.40
CA VAL A 84 0.03 30.10 -18.17
C VAL A 84 0.32 28.87 -19.04
N LYS A 85 1.54 28.76 -19.57
CA LYS A 85 1.98 27.58 -20.34
C LYS A 85 2.07 26.33 -19.45
N MET A 86 2.61 26.48 -18.25
CA MET A 86 2.71 25.39 -17.28
C MET A 86 1.33 24.92 -16.80
N SER A 87 0.42 25.85 -16.53
CA SER A 87 -0.96 25.49 -16.17
C SER A 87 -1.68 24.77 -17.31
N MET A 88 -1.51 25.21 -18.56
CA MET A 88 -2.09 24.51 -19.72
C MET A 88 -1.53 23.08 -19.85
N PHE A 89 -0.22 22.90 -19.66
CA PHE A 89 0.40 21.59 -19.71
C PHE A 89 -0.11 20.66 -18.61
N LEU A 90 -0.17 21.14 -17.35
CA LEU A 90 -0.72 20.38 -16.22
C LEU A 90 -2.19 20.01 -16.44
N THR A 91 -3.01 20.94 -16.95
CA THR A 91 -4.42 20.64 -17.26
C THR A 91 -4.53 19.58 -18.34
N LEU A 92 -3.71 19.65 -19.39
CA LEU A 92 -3.71 18.66 -20.47
C LEU A 92 -3.26 17.29 -19.95
N PHE A 93 -2.22 17.26 -19.12
CA PHE A 93 -1.73 16.05 -18.48
C PHE A 93 -2.83 15.39 -17.63
N ILE A 94 -3.50 16.16 -16.75
CA ILE A 94 -4.60 15.66 -15.93
C ILE A 94 -5.78 15.15 -16.78
N THR A 95 -6.11 15.83 -17.89
CA THR A 95 -7.18 15.35 -18.78
C THR A 95 -6.85 14.00 -19.40
N ILE A 96 -5.58 13.77 -19.79
CA ILE A 96 -5.15 12.49 -20.35
C ILE A 96 -5.28 11.37 -19.29
N LEU A 97 -4.82 11.63 -18.06
CA LEU A 97 -4.96 10.69 -16.93
C LEU A 97 -6.42 10.31 -16.69
N PHE A 98 -7.30 11.31 -16.68
CA PHE A 98 -8.73 11.08 -16.47
C PHE A 98 -9.34 10.24 -17.59
N THR A 99 -8.96 10.51 -18.85
CA THR A 99 -9.44 9.71 -19.99
C THR A 99 -8.91 8.27 -19.96
N GLY A 100 -7.67 8.05 -19.55
CA GLY A 100 -7.09 6.71 -19.38
C GLY A 100 -7.82 5.90 -18.32
N LEU A 101 -8.10 6.52 -17.17
CA LEU A 101 -8.87 5.90 -16.09
C LEU A 101 -10.29 5.55 -16.53
N MET A 102 -10.95 6.44 -17.28
CA MET A 102 -12.29 6.16 -17.83
C MET A 102 -12.25 4.97 -18.80
N TYR A 103 -11.23 4.89 -19.65
CA TYR A 103 -11.06 3.77 -20.57
C TYR A 103 -10.92 2.43 -19.80
N GLU A 104 -10.03 2.37 -18.80
CA GLU A 104 -9.85 1.18 -17.97
C GLU A 104 -11.11 0.79 -17.19
N TRP A 105 -11.90 1.77 -16.75
CA TRP A 105 -13.19 1.53 -16.13
C TRP A 105 -14.14 0.83 -17.11
N THR A 106 -14.24 1.33 -18.35
CA THR A 106 -15.13 0.74 -19.36
C THR A 106 -14.76 -0.70 -19.73
N GLU A 107 -13.46 -1.04 -19.69
CA GLU A 107 -12.96 -2.41 -19.89
C GLU A 107 -13.24 -3.34 -18.68
N GLY A 108 -13.79 -2.81 -17.59
CA GLY A 108 -14.24 -3.61 -16.45
C GLY A 108 -13.11 -4.15 -15.57
N SER A 109 -11.87 -3.67 -15.73
CA SER A 109 -10.72 -4.06 -14.90
C SER A 109 -10.93 -3.72 -13.42
N LEU A 110 -11.74 -2.69 -13.14
CA LEU A 110 -12.08 -2.18 -11.81
C LEU A 110 -13.34 -2.82 -11.19
N ASN A 111 -14.05 -3.69 -11.91
CA ASN A 111 -15.28 -4.30 -11.38
C ASN A 111 -14.95 -5.44 -10.40
N TRP A 112 -15.15 -5.17 -9.11
CA TRP A 112 -14.88 -6.14 -8.03
C TRP A 112 -16.03 -7.09 -7.71
N LYS A 113 -17.18 -6.96 -8.37
CA LYS A 113 -18.34 -7.84 -8.19
C LYS A 113 -18.60 -8.65 -9.46
N SER A 114 -18.29 -9.94 -9.37
CA SER A 114 -18.96 -11.01 -10.10
C SER A 114 -19.23 -12.12 -9.10
#